data_AF-A0A845MH72-F1
#
_entry.id   AF-A0A845MH72-F1
#
_cell.length_a   1.000
_cell.length_b   1.000
_cell.length_c   1.000
_cell.angle_alpha   90.00
_cell.angle_beta   90.00
_cell.angle_gamma   90.00
#
_symmetry.space_group_name_H-M   'P 1'
#
loop_
_entity.id
_entity.type
_entity.pdbx_description
1 polymer ?
#
loop_
_entity_poly.entity_id
_entity_poly.type
_entity_poly.pdbx_seq_one_letter_code
_entity_poly.pdbx_strand_id
1 'polypeptide(L)' 'MLARFSPGQYVRHPQEPDWGIGQVQSSVADRVTVNFTHAGKQMIIVSVVDLVVISDEEAQRDQDRRN' A
#
# COMPACT_ATOMS: atom_id res chain seq x y z
N MET A 1 20.34 -5.17 -1.57
CA MET A 1 19.83 -4.41 -0.41
C MET A 1 18.33 -4.59 -0.41
N LEU A 2 17.78 -5.23 0.62
CA LEU A 2 16.42 -5.80 0.60
C LEU A 2 15.37 -4.68 0.49
N ALA A 3 14.57 -4.70 -0.59
CA ALA A 3 13.36 -3.90 -0.63
C ALA A 3 12.38 -4.47 0.39
N ARG A 4 11.89 -3.62 1.31
CA ARG A 4 10.97 -4.04 2.37
C ARG A 4 9.59 -4.42 1.82
N PHE A 5 9.27 -3.95 0.62
CA PHE A 5 8.04 -4.21 -0.11
C PHE A 5 8.35 -4.60 -1.55
N SER A 6 7.53 -5.48 -2.12
CA SER A 6 7.62 -5.94 -3.50
C SER A 6 6.52 -5.30 -4.35
N PRO A 7 6.82 -4.93 -5.62
CA PRO A 7 5.78 -4.52 -6.56
C PRO A 7 4.64 -5.55 -6.63
N GLY A 8 3.41 -5.06 -6.67
CA GLY A 8 2.19 -5.87 -6.66
C GLY A 8 1.63 -6.17 -5.27
N GLN A 9 2.40 -6.00 -4.18
CA GLN A 9 1.87 -6.18 -2.82
C GLN A 9 0.80 -5.14 -2.49
N TYR A 10 -0.21 -5.59 -1.76
CA TYR A 10 -1.24 -4.73 -1.19
C TYR A 10 -0.87 -4.27 0.23
N VAL A 11 -1.12 -3.00 0.49
CA VAL A 11 -0.80 -2.33 1.76
C VAL A 11 -1.92 -1.38 2.15
N ARG A 12 -2.02 -1.07 3.44
CA ARG A 12 -2.86 0.02 3.96
C ARG A 12 -2.01 1.04 4.71
N HIS A 13 -2.43 2.30 4.63
CA HIS A 13 -1.81 3.36 5.42
C HIS A 13 -2.44 3.40 6.82
N PRO A 14 -1.67 3.21 7.91
CA PRO A 14 -2.25 3.10 9.26
C PRO A 14 -2.82 4.43 9.78
N GLN A 15 -2.28 5.56 9.32
CA GLN A 15 -2.72 6.90 9.74
C GLN A 15 -3.76 7.51 8.80
N GLU A 16 -3.95 6.92 7.60
CA GLU A 16 -4.82 7.46 6.56
C GLU A 16 -5.73 6.34 6.02
N PRO A 17 -6.61 5.78 6.87
CA PRO A 17 -7.48 4.67 6.46
C PRO A 17 -8.42 5.05 5.30
N ASP A 18 -8.77 6.34 5.18
CA ASP A 18 -9.66 6.86 4.15
C ASP A 18 -9.06 6.80 2.74
N TRP A 19 -7.74 6.65 2.61
CA TRP A 19 -7.07 6.47 1.32
C TRP A 19 -7.42 5.14 0.66
N GLY A 20 -7.92 4.19 1.45
CA GLY A 20 -8.28 2.84 1.01
C GLY A 20 -7.06 1.93 0.86
N ILE A 21 -7.25 0.84 0.13
CA ILE A 21 -6.18 -0.11 -0.15
C ILE A 21 -5.21 0.48 -1.16
N GLY A 22 -3.91 0.28 -0.89
CA GLY A 22 -2.82 0.68 -1.75
C GLY A 22 -2.14 -0.51 -2.40
N GLN A 23 -1.79 -0.40 -3.68
CA GLN A 23 -0.92 -1.37 -4.34
C GLN A 23 0.48 -0.79 -4.57
N VAL A 24 1.51 -1.49 -4.11
CA VAL A 24 2.91 -1.11 -4.31
C VAL A 24 3.26 -1.19 -5.79
N GLN A 25 3.66 -0.07 -6.38
CA GLN A 25 4.18 -0.02 -7.76
C GLN A 25 5.69 -0.20 -7.81
N SER A 26 6.41 0.38 -6.84
CA SER A 26 7.86 0.26 -6.75
C SER A 26 8.33 0.47 -5.32
N SER A 27 9.47 -0.14 -4.98
CA SER A 27 10.13 0.04 -3.68
C SER A 27 11.63 0.17 -3.90
N VAL A 28 12.19 1.33 -3.52
CA VAL A 28 13.62 1.61 -3.64
C VAL A 28 14.12 2.12 -2.30
N ALA A 29 14.99 1.33 -1.67
CA ALA A 29 15.46 1.59 -0.31
C ALA A 29 14.29 1.77 0.68
N ASP A 30 14.10 2.98 1.19
CA ASP A 30 13.04 3.37 2.12
C ASP A 30 11.85 4.07 1.43
N ARG A 31 11.92 4.31 0.12
CA ARG A 31 10.87 4.98 -0.64
C ARG A 31 10.03 3.95 -1.38
N VAL A 32 8.75 3.89 -1.03
CA VAL A 32 7.78 2.99 -1.61
C VAL A 32 6.72 3.81 -2.32
N THR A 33 6.54 3.58 -3.62
CA THR A 33 5.46 4.20 -4.38
C THR A 33 4.26 3.28 -4.36
N VAL A 34 3.13 3.77 -3.88
CA VAL A 34 1.89 3.01 -3.71
C VAL A 34 0.76 3.74 -4.44
N ASN A 35 -0.09 3.00 -5.16
CA ASN A 35 -1.34 3.55 -5.69
C ASN A 35 -2.50 3.22 -4.74
N PHE A 36 -3.00 4.21 -4.02
CA PHE A 36 -4.16 4.08 -3.15
C PHE A 36 -5.45 4.34 -3.92
N THR A 37 -6.51 3.60 -3.60
CA THR A 37 -7.80 3.70 -4.31
C THR A 37 -8.40 5.10 -4.28
N HIS A 38 -8.29 5.83 -3.16
CA HIS A 38 -8.92 7.15 -3.01
C HIS A 38 -7.93 8.32 -3.05
N ALA A 39 -6.68 8.10 -2.64
CA ALA A 39 -5.64 9.14 -2.65
C ALA A 39 -4.75 9.12 -3.91
N GLY A 40 -4.89 8.10 -4.76
CA GLY A 40 -4.07 7.91 -5.95
C GLY A 40 -2.62 7.53 -5.62
N LYS A 41 -1.69 7.91 -6.51
CA LYS A 41 -0.28 7.55 -6.38
C LYS A 41 0.41 8.41 -5.33
N GLN A 42 0.87 7.78 -4.25
CA GLN A 42 1.62 8.42 -3.19
C GLN A 42 2.98 7.74 -2.98
N MET A 43 4.01 8.55 -2.74
CA MET A 43 5.30 8.05 -2.26
C MET A 43 5.32 8.06 -0.74
N ILE A 44 5.60 6.91 -0.15
CA ILE A 44 5.68 6.69 1.30
C ILE A 44 7.12 6.41 1.68
N ILE A 45 7.57 7.04 2.76
CA ILE A 45 8.90 6.80 3.35
C ILE A 45 8.70 5.80 4.50
N VAL A 46 9.08 4.55 4.27
CA VAL A 46 8.81 3.44 5.21
C VAL A 46 9.78 3.35 6.39
N SER A 47 10.71 4.30 6.47
CA SER A 47 11.49 4.59 7.68
C SER A 47 10.74 5.51 8.65
N VAL A 48 9.69 6.19 8.18
CA VAL A 48 8.84 7.10 8.98
C VAL A 48 7.46 6.48 9.23
N VAL A 49 6.90 5.80 8.22
CA VAL A 49 5.57 5.17 8.31
C VAL A 49 5.67 3.68 7.97
N ASP A 50 5.40 2.81 8.94
CA ASP A 50 5.29 1.37 8.68
C ASP A 50 3.93 1.05 8.04
N LEU A 51 3.94 0.84 6.72
CA LEU A 51 2.77 0.36 5.98
C LEU A 51 2.40 -1.05 6.43
N VAL A 52 1.11 -1.30 6.58
CA VAL A 52 0.61 -2.63 6.94
C VAL A 52 0.34 -3.40 5.66
N VAL A 53 1.12 -4.46 5.43
CA VAL A 53 0.87 -5.41 4.34
C VAL A 53 -0.41 -6.17 4.63
N ILE A 54 -1.28 -6.30 3.62
CA ILE A 54 -2.50 -7.10 3.70
C ILE A 54 -2.45 -8.21 2.67
N SER A 55 -3.22 -9.26 2.91
CA SER A 55 -3.32 -10.40 2.00
C SER A 55 -4.12 -10.02 0.75
N ASP A 56 -3.87 -10.69 -0.37
CA ASP A 56 -4.63 -10.51 -1.62
C ASP A 56 -6.15 -10.70 -1.39
N GLU A 57 -6.52 -11.70 -0.58
CA GLU A 57 -7.92 -11.95 -0.22
C GLU A 57 -8.56 -10.80 0.57
N GLU A 58 -7.79 -10.11 1.42
CA GLU A 58 -8.26 -8.95 2.17
C GLU A 58 -8.43 -7.74 1.23
N ALA A 59 -7.45 -7.52 0.36
CA ALA A 59 -7.51 -6.49 -0.67
C ALA A 59 -8.71 -6.70 -1.62
N GLN A 60 -9.04 -7.95 -1.94
CA GLN A 60 -10.20 -8.29 -2.76
C GLN A 60 -11.52 -8.09 -2.00
N ARG A 61 -11.60 -8.48 -0.72
CA ARG A 61 -12.80 -8.26 0.10
C ARG A 61 -13.17 -6.79 0.25
N ASP A 62 -12.18 -5.91 0.42
CA ASP A 62 -12.41 -4.46 0.49
C ASP A 62 -12.83 -3.86 -0.85
N GLN A 63 -12.36 -4.43 -1.97
CA GLN A 63 -12.79 -4.02 -3.31
C GLN A 63 -14.19 -4.55 -3.67
N ASP A 64 -14.50 -5.79 -3.31
CA ASP A 64 -15.77 -6.48 -3.63
C ASP A 64 -16.96 -5.93 -2.82
N ARG A 65 -16.73 -5.40 -1.60
CA ARG A 65 -17.78 -4.73 -0.81
C ARG A 65 -18.35 -3.46 -1.48
N ARG A 66 -17.75 -3.00 -2.58
CA ARG A 66 -18.09 -1.76 -3.26
C ARG A 66 -18.81 -1.96 -4.61
N ASN A 67 -19.10 -3.21 -5.01
CA ASN A 67 -19.95 -3.55 -6.16
C ASN A 67 -21.36 -3.96 -5.72
#